data_AF-A0A2V5PZW8-F1
#
_entry.id   AF-A0A2V5PZW8-F1
#
_cell.length_a   1.000
_cell.length_b   1.000
_cell.length_c   1.000
_cell.angle_alpha   90.00
_cell.angle_beta   90.00
_cell.angle_gamma   90.00
#
_symmetry.space_group_name_H-M   'P 1'
#
loop_
_entity.id
_entity.type
_entity.pdbx_description
1 polymer ?
#
loop_
_entity_poly.entity_id
_entity_poly.type
_entity_poly.pdbx_seq_one_letter_code
_entity_poly.pdbx_strand_id
1 'polypeptide(L)'
;MKLPNRSQITDPGSQTASKSSHTGLAVSQSLEELGWIPRPKILALRRLGIETVEDLLTHFPRRHEDRAEFPQFPREESDVPICLCGEVTKTSLRRFGGWK
;
A
#
# COMPACT_ATOMS: atom_id res chain seq x y z
N MET A 1 42.67 -0.88 -10.86
CA MET A 1 41.60 -1.20 -9.89
C MET A 1 41.01 0.10 -9.37
N LYS A 2 39.77 0.44 -9.74
CA LYS A 2 39.10 1.67 -9.29
C LYS A 2 37.60 1.38 -9.17
N LEU A 3 37.12 1.26 -7.94
CA LEU A 3 35.70 1.10 -7.63
C LEU A 3 35.04 2.49 -7.65
N PRO A 4 33.93 2.71 -8.37
CA PRO A 4 33.18 3.94 -8.22
C PRO A 4 32.13 3.79 -7.10
N ASN A 5 32.35 4.59 -6.06
CA ASN A 5 31.38 5.36 -5.28
C ASN A 5 29.95 4.78 -5.12
N ARG A 6 29.69 4.17 -3.97
CA ARG A 6 28.35 3.79 -3.49
C ARG A 6 27.64 5.04 -2.98
N SER A 7 26.84 5.67 -3.83
CA SER A 7 25.91 6.73 -3.43
C SER A 7 24.88 6.15 -2.46
N GLN A 8 24.85 6.63 -1.22
CA GLN A 8 23.80 6.31 -0.27
C GLN A 8 22.49 6.97 -0.74
N ILE A 9 21.48 6.17 -1.02
CA ILE A 9 20.10 6.64 -1.21
C ILE A 9 19.60 7.01 0.18
N THR A 10 19.56 8.30 0.50
CA THR A 10 18.85 8.80 1.68
C THR A 10 17.37 8.90 1.34
N ASP A 11 16.56 8.04 1.95
CA ASP A 11 15.11 8.02 1.83
C ASP A 11 14.50 9.08 2.77
N PRO A 12 13.93 10.20 2.29
CA PRO A 12 13.29 11.18 3.15
C PRO A 12 11.83 10.76 3.35
N GLY A 13 11.63 9.75 4.19
CA GLY A 13 10.32 9.16 4.45
C GLY A 13 10.08 8.81 5.91
N SER A 14 10.75 9.46 6.86
CA SER A 14 10.48 9.26 8.28
C SER A 14 9.24 10.05 8.69
N GLN A 15 8.07 9.45 8.43
CA GLN A 15 6.80 9.94 8.94
C GLN A 15 6.86 9.92 10.47
N THR A 16 6.56 11.08 11.04
CA THR A 16 6.44 11.37 12.47
C THR A 16 5.58 10.30 13.15
N ALA A 17 6.21 9.48 14.00
CA ALA A 17 5.51 8.63 14.94
C ALA A 17 4.84 9.53 16.01
N SER A 18 3.65 10.03 15.71
CA SER A 18 2.77 10.57 16.73
C SER A 18 2.37 9.40 17.64
N LYS A 19 2.86 9.43 18.89
CA LYS A 19 2.45 8.50 19.93
C LYS A 19 0.93 8.58 20.07
N SER A 20 0.21 7.55 19.63
CA SER A 20 -1.24 7.45 19.80
C SER A 20 -1.54 7.18 21.27
N SER A 21 -1.96 8.20 21.99
CA SER A 21 -2.69 8.06 23.25
C SER A 21 -4.02 7.36 22.94
N HIS A 22 -4.08 6.04 23.07
CA HIS A 22 -5.30 5.27 22.81
C HIS A 22 -6.28 5.44 23.97
N THR A 23 -7.04 6.54 23.97
CA THR A 23 -8.41 6.53 24.52
C THR A 23 -9.24 5.57 23.67
N GLY A 24 -9.96 4.65 24.30
CA GLY A 24 -10.81 3.68 23.59
C GLY A 24 -11.73 4.39 22.59
N LEU A 25 -11.72 3.94 21.33
CA LEU A 25 -12.58 4.46 20.28
C LEU A 25 -14.01 3.95 20.50
N ALA A 26 -14.99 4.83 20.41
CA ALA A 26 -16.39 4.43 20.42
C ALA A 26 -16.77 3.87 19.05
N VAL A 27 -17.60 2.82 19.03
CA VAL A 27 -18.05 2.16 17.79
C VAL A 27 -18.89 3.10 16.92
N SER A 28 -19.67 3.98 17.54
CA SER A 28 -20.46 5.02 16.86
C SER A 28 -19.66 6.25 16.44
N GLN A 29 -18.34 6.29 16.67
CA GLN A 29 -17.51 7.44 16.36
C GLN A 29 -17.42 7.65 14.85
N SER A 30 -17.54 8.91 14.40
CA SER A 30 -17.37 9.29 12.99
C SER A 30 -15.92 9.11 12.53
N LEU A 31 -15.74 8.58 11.31
CA LEU A 31 -14.42 8.46 10.70
C LEU A 31 -13.75 9.81 10.42
N GLU A 32 -14.51 10.92 10.37
CA GLU A 32 -13.95 12.27 10.19
C GLU A 32 -13.17 12.77 11.40
N GLU A 33 -13.48 12.25 12.59
CA GLU A 33 -12.82 12.62 13.84
C GLU A 33 -11.49 11.86 14.02
N LEU A 34 -11.25 10.83 13.20
CA LEU A 34 -10.05 10.02 13.24
C LEU A 34 -8.92 10.72 12.51
N GLY A 35 -7.99 11.31 13.26
CA GLY A 35 -6.85 12.06 12.71
C GLY A 35 -5.89 11.26 11.82
N TRP A 36 -5.99 9.93 11.80
CA TRP A 36 -5.17 9.05 10.95
C TRP A 36 -5.80 8.77 9.58
N ILE A 37 -7.08 9.11 9.34
CA ILE A 37 -7.71 8.97 8.03
C ILE A 37 -7.57 10.31 7.27
N PRO A 38 -6.86 10.33 6.13
CA PRO A 38 -6.75 11.54 5.32
C PRO A 38 -8.12 11.99 4.79
N ARG A 39 -8.39 13.31 4.85
CA ARG A 39 -9.64 13.92 4.39
C ARG A 39 -10.09 13.50 2.96
N PRO A 40 -9.19 13.31 1.98
CA PRO A 40 -9.60 12.80 0.65
C PRO A 40 -10.23 11.40 0.69
N LYS A 41 -9.85 10.55 1.66
CA LYS A 41 -10.40 9.19 1.80
C LYS A 41 -11.80 9.20 2.42
N ILE A 42 -12.12 10.17 3.27
CA ILE A 42 -13.45 10.30 3.91
C ILE A 42 -14.57 10.35 2.87
N LEU A 43 -14.41 11.15 1.81
CA LEU A 43 -15.44 11.25 0.76
C LEU A 43 -15.67 9.92 0.04
N ALA A 44 -14.61 9.13 -0.18
CA ALA A 44 -14.73 7.82 -0.78
C ALA A 44 -15.42 6.81 0.17
N LEU A 45 -15.09 6.85 1.47
CA LEU A 45 -15.71 5.99 2.48
C LEU A 45 -17.21 6.27 2.64
N ARG A 46 -17.61 7.55 2.66
CA ARG A 46 -19.04 7.95 2.65
C ARG A 46 -19.79 7.43 1.43
N ARG A 47 -19.18 7.45 0.24
CA ARG A 47 -19.80 6.89 -0.99
C ARG A 47 -20.01 5.38 -0.90
N LEU A 48 -19.28 4.69 -0.02
CA LEU A 48 -19.47 3.27 0.27
C LEU A 48 -20.44 3.02 1.44
N GLY A 49 -21.02 4.08 2.03
CA GLY A 49 -21.86 3.98 3.23
C GLY A 49 -21.07 3.70 4.51
N ILE A 50 -19.77 4.01 4.54
CA ILE A 50 -18.89 3.78 5.69
C ILE A 50 -18.62 5.12 6.37
N GLU A 51 -19.34 5.40 7.46
CA GLU A 51 -19.30 6.71 8.14
C GLU A 51 -18.75 6.61 9.57
N THR A 52 -18.94 5.47 10.21
CA THR A 52 -18.56 5.21 11.61
C THR A 52 -17.47 4.14 11.74
N VAL A 53 -16.89 4.03 12.93
CA VAL A 53 -15.99 2.92 13.29
C VAL A 53 -16.69 1.57 13.13
N GLU A 54 -17.99 1.46 13.47
CA GLU A 54 -18.80 0.27 13.26
C GLU A 54 -18.84 -0.16 11.81
N ASP A 55 -19.20 0.78 10.92
CA ASP A 55 -19.30 0.51 9.50
C ASP A 55 -17.96 0.02 8.96
N LEU A 56 -16.85 0.63 9.41
CA LEU A 56 -15.51 0.24 8.99
C LEU A 56 -15.14 -1.18 9.44
N LEU A 57 -15.43 -1.52 10.71
CA LEU A 57 -15.09 -2.83 11.28
C LEU A 57 -15.97 -3.96 10.73
N THR A 58 -17.19 -3.64 10.31
CA THR A 58 -18.15 -4.61 9.74
C THR A 58 -18.11 -4.65 8.21
N HIS A 59 -17.34 -3.77 7.57
CA HIS A 59 -17.08 -3.81 6.13
C HIS A 59 -16.02 -4.87 5.79
N PHE A 60 -16.44 -6.13 5.69
CA PHE A 60 -15.54 -7.24 5.42
C PHE A 60 -14.92 -7.19 4.01
N PRO A 61 -13.65 -7.63 3.85
CA PRO A 61 -13.01 -7.74 2.54
C PRO A 61 -13.80 -8.64 1.59
N ARG A 62 -13.86 -8.27 0.29
CA ARG A 62 -14.50 -9.10 -0.75
C ARG A 62 -13.74 -10.41 -1.00
N ARG A 63 -12.41 -10.37 -0.89
CA ARG A 63 -11.53 -11.53 -1.05
C ARG A 63 -10.28 -11.35 -0.18
N HIS A 64 -9.72 -12.47 0.25
CA HIS A 64 -8.41 -12.51 0.89
C HIS A 64 -7.34 -12.79 -0.17
N GLU A 65 -6.21 -12.12 -0.08
CA GLU A 65 -5.05 -12.29 -0.95
C GLU A 65 -3.87 -12.63 -0.05
N ASP A 66 -3.53 -13.92 0.07
CA ASP A 66 -2.39 -14.35 0.86
C ASP A 66 -1.09 -14.08 0.09
N ARG A 67 -0.22 -13.27 0.69
CA ARG A 67 1.09 -12.87 0.13
C ARG A 67 2.22 -13.11 1.13
N ALA A 68 2.04 -14.03 2.08
CA ALA A 68 3.05 -14.38 3.07
C ALA A 68 4.27 -15.08 2.46
N GLU A 69 4.08 -15.73 1.31
CA GLU A 69 5.11 -16.53 0.65
C GLU A 69 5.46 -15.98 -0.74
N PHE A 70 6.73 -16.15 -1.10
CA PHE A 70 7.25 -15.85 -2.44
C PHE A 70 7.68 -17.16 -3.10
N PRO A 71 6.90 -17.72 -4.04
CA PRO A 71 7.26 -18.95 -4.71
C PRO A 71 8.42 -18.71 -5.69
N GLN A 72 8.93 -19.81 -6.24
CA GLN A 72 9.92 -19.76 -7.31
C GLN A 72 9.39 -19.00 -8.52
N PHE A 73 10.28 -18.27 -9.20
CA PHE A 73 9.95 -17.60 -10.46
C PHE A 73 9.36 -18.60 -11.47
N PRO A 74 8.19 -18.30 -12.07
CA PRO A 74 7.53 -19.22 -12.98
C PRO A 74 8.34 -19.33 -14.28
N ARG A 75 8.28 -20.51 -14.90
CA ARG A 75 8.91 -20.76 -16.21
C ARG A 75 7.99 -20.41 -17.38
N GLU A 76 6.68 -20.40 -17.13
CA GLU A 76 5.63 -20.15 -18.10
C GLU A 76 4.75 -18.98 -17.62
N GLU A 77 3.89 -18.48 -18.49
CA GLU A 77 2.91 -17.46 -18.14
C GLU A 77 1.92 -17.98 -17.09
N SER A 78 1.47 -17.10 -16.19
CA SER A 78 0.54 -17.44 -15.12
C SER A 78 -0.80 -16.74 -15.37
N ASP A 79 -1.89 -17.50 -15.37
CA ASP A 79 -3.25 -16.98 -15.45
C ASP A 79 -3.75 -16.41 -14.09
N VAL A 80 -2.95 -16.59 -13.03
CA VAL A 80 -3.26 -16.11 -11.67
C VAL A 80 -2.21 -15.11 -11.18
N PRO A 81 -2.59 -14.16 -10.31
CA PRO A 81 -1.62 -13.29 -9.64
C PRO A 81 -0.63 -14.08 -8.81
N ILE A 82 0.66 -13.71 -8.89
CA ILE A 82 1.75 -14.31 -8.10
C ILE A 82 2.54 -13.23 -7.37
N CYS A 83 3.09 -13.56 -6.21
CA CYS A 83 3.93 -12.66 -5.41
C CYS A 83 5.38 -13.12 -5.50
N LEU A 84 6.27 -12.39 -6.19
CA LEU A 84 7.67 -12.79 -6.39
C LEU A 84 8.64 -11.84 -5.70
N CYS A 85 9.80 -12.35 -5.27
CA CYS A 85 10.91 -11.56 -4.74
C CYS A 85 12.18 -11.79 -5.56
N GLY A 86 12.95 -10.73 -5.81
CA GLY A 86 14.22 -10.80 -6.54
C GLY A 86 14.88 -9.44 -6.67
N GLU A 87 16.14 -9.44 -7.09
CA GLU A 87 16.89 -8.20 -7.35
C GLU A 87 16.50 -7.61 -8.72
N VAL A 88 16.20 -6.31 -8.75
CA VAL A 88 15.97 -5.58 -9.99
C VAL A 88 17.31 -5.11 -10.55
N THR A 89 17.85 -5.84 -11.52
CA THR A 89 19.18 -5.57 -12.10
C THR A 89 19.18 -4.55 -13.23
N LYS A 90 18.06 -4.39 -13.93
CA LYS A 90 17.94 -3.48 -15.07
C LYS A 90 16.52 -2.94 -15.20
N THR A 91 16.41 -1.63 -15.35
CA THR A 91 15.16 -0.95 -15.71
C THR A 91 15.39 -0.11 -16.96
N SER A 92 14.35 0.02 -17.79
CA SER A 92 14.37 0.91 -18.95
C SER A 92 13.00 1.52 -19.13
N LEU A 93 12.92 2.84 -19.33
CA LEU A 93 11.66 3.49 -19.67
C LEU A 93 11.30 3.16 -21.12
N ARG A 94 10.27 2.34 -21.32
CA ARG A 94 9.68 2.13 -22.65
C ARG A 94 8.40 2.95 -22.75
N ARG A 95 8.44 4.02 -23.55
CA ARG A 95 7.25 4.80 -23.86
C ARG A 95 6.45 4.04 -24.91
N PHE A 96 5.25 3.62 -24.56
CA PHE A 96 4.30 3.10 -25.54
C PHE A 96 3.72 4.27 -26.34
N GLY A 97 3.60 4.14 -27.67
CA GLY A 97 3.00 5.15 -28.55
C GLY A 97 3.94 6.00 -29.42
N GLY A 98 5.23 5.65 -29.54
CA GLY A 98 6.17 6.29 -30.46
C GLY A 98 6.41 5.48 -31.73
N TRP A 99 5.42 5.40 -32.62
CA TRP A 99 5.61 4.87 -33.98
C TRP A 99 5.59 6.04 -34.97
N LYS A 100 6.75 6.31 -35.57
CA LYS A 100 6.92 6.95 -36.88
C LYS A 100 8.11 6.29 -37.57
#